data_AF-A0AAD6FYK7-F1
#
_entry.id   AF-A0AAD6FYK7-F1
#
_cell.length_a   1.000
_cell.length_b   1.000
_cell.length_c   1.000
_cell.angle_alpha   90.00
_cell.angle_beta   90.00
_cell.angle_gamma   90.00
#
_symmetry.space_group_name_H-M   'P 1'
#
loop_
_entity.id
_entity.type
_entity.pdbx_description
1 polymer ?
#
loop_
_entity_poly.entity_id
_entity_poly.type
_entity_poly.pdbx_seq_one_letter_code
_entity_poly.pdbx_strand_id
1 'polypeptide(L)'
;MDISKLSSRLSSTPTRFPGCCLSISTTLLTTLTNILPKRPAFTLSIGSGSGLLEGLLSHINASVSVEGVEVASTVNRYIAEEDMHVAAGAWDLHSRSQQAAAWMFVYPRDPKLVSRYIDTYGGGNLEVIVWLGPKVDWVEYEDCLRRSLFDELEILEEVGLAPFEIAVIARRSV
;
A
#
# COMPACT_ATOMS: atom_id res chain seq x y z
N MET A 1 8.95 -12.64 14.02
CA MET A 1 10.02 -13.09 13.11
C MET A 1 10.84 -11.85 12.79
N ASP A 2 12.16 -11.96 12.74
CA ASP A 2 13.03 -10.80 12.50
C ASP A 2 12.97 -10.36 11.04
N ILE A 3 12.70 -9.07 10.79
CA ILE A 3 12.55 -8.51 9.45
C ILE A 3 13.82 -8.61 8.62
N SER A 4 15.00 -8.54 9.25
CA SER A 4 16.28 -8.70 8.56
C SER A 4 16.48 -10.12 8.03
N LYS A 5 16.02 -11.13 8.79
CA LYS A 5 16.04 -12.54 8.34
C LYS A 5 15.04 -12.81 7.21
N LEU A 6 13.93 -12.08 7.17
CA LEU A 6 12.97 -12.17 6.07
C LEU A 6 13.52 -11.50 4.82
N SER A 7 14.09 -10.30 4.96
CA SER A 7 14.69 -9.54 3.86
C SER A 7 15.79 -10.32 3.15
N SER A 8 16.63 -11.05 3.89
CA SER A 8 17.71 -11.86 3.30
C SER A 8 17.24 -13.09 2.52
N ARG A 9 15.98 -13.50 2.67
CA ARG A 9 15.37 -14.63 1.96
C ARG A 9 14.61 -14.21 0.71
N LEU A 10 14.44 -12.91 0.47
CA LEU A 10 13.77 -12.41 -0.72
C LEU A 10 14.63 -12.61 -1.96
N SER A 11 13.99 -12.85 -3.08
CA SER A 11 14.59 -12.88 -4.41
C SER A 11 13.72 -12.08 -5.38
N SER A 12 14.13 -12.02 -6.64
CA SER A 12 13.32 -11.43 -7.70
C SER A 12 12.05 -12.23 -8.01
N THR A 13 11.96 -13.49 -7.54
CA THR A 13 10.76 -14.31 -7.71
C THR A 13 9.72 -13.98 -6.64
N PRO A 14 8.49 -13.60 -7.03
CA PRO A 14 7.41 -13.32 -6.09
C PRO A 14 7.11 -14.55 -5.21
N THR A 15 7.15 -14.36 -3.90
CA THR A 15 6.92 -15.43 -2.92
C THR A 15 5.87 -15.01 -1.90
N ARG A 16 4.94 -15.90 -1.56
CA ARG A 16 3.97 -15.65 -0.48
C ARG A 16 4.59 -15.88 0.89
N PHE A 17 4.33 -14.95 1.80
CA PHE A 17 4.75 -15.02 3.19
C PHE A 17 3.53 -15.12 4.12
N PRO A 18 3.61 -15.89 5.21
CA PRO A 18 2.52 -15.95 6.18
C PRO A 18 2.18 -14.58 6.76
N GLY A 19 0.90 -14.17 6.62
CA GLY A 19 0.41 -12.87 7.10
C GLY A 19 0.55 -11.72 6.11
N CYS A 20 0.90 -11.99 4.85
CA CYS A 20 0.79 -11.03 3.75
C CYS A 20 0.04 -11.67 2.57
N CYS A 21 -0.99 -10.99 2.07
CA CYS A 21 -1.81 -11.48 0.96
C CYS A 21 -1.06 -11.41 -0.38
N LEU A 22 -0.25 -10.35 -0.53
CA LEU A 22 0.57 -10.08 -1.71
C LEU A 22 1.80 -10.98 -1.74
N SER A 23 2.17 -11.44 -2.93
CA SER A 23 3.47 -12.09 -3.12
C SER A 23 4.57 -11.02 -3.16
N ILE A 24 5.65 -11.21 -2.39
CA ILE A 24 6.72 -10.23 -2.24
C ILE A 24 7.96 -10.68 -3.01
N SER A 25 8.59 -9.76 -3.73
CA SER A 25 9.89 -9.93 -4.39
C SER A 25 10.78 -8.71 -4.18
N THR A 26 12.09 -8.85 -4.37
CA THR A 26 13.02 -7.72 -4.35
C THR A 26 12.72 -6.70 -5.45
N THR A 27 12.25 -7.16 -6.61
CA THR A 27 11.83 -6.30 -7.73
C THR A 27 10.64 -5.42 -7.32
N LEU A 28 9.60 -6.02 -6.72
CA LEU A 28 8.44 -5.28 -6.22
C LEU A 28 8.86 -4.22 -5.21
N LEU A 29 9.65 -4.61 -4.21
CA LEU A 29 10.08 -3.68 -3.18
C LEU A 29 10.90 -2.52 -3.76
N THR A 30 11.80 -2.80 -4.71
CA THR A 30 12.58 -1.77 -5.41
C THR A 30 11.66 -0.81 -6.15
N THR A 31 10.72 -1.33 -6.93
CA THR A 31 9.73 -0.53 -7.68
C THR A 31 8.92 0.35 -6.75
N LEU A 32 8.33 -0.21 -5.69
CA LEU A 32 7.56 0.54 -4.70
C LEU A 32 8.41 1.62 -4.04
N THR A 33 9.64 1.32 -3.60
CA THR A 33 10.47 2.36 -3.00
C THR A 33 10.81 3.50 -3.95
N ASN A 34 10.84 3.28 -5.27
CA ASN A 34 11.08 4.36 -6.25
C ASN A 34 9.84 5.23 -6.49
N ILE A 35 8.65 4.66 -6.35
CA ILE A 35 7.36 5.35 -6.55
C ILE A 35 6.95 6.12 -5.31
N LEU A 36 7.12 5.51 -4.13
CA LEU A 36 6.60 6.05 -2.89
C LEU A 36 7.35 7.33 -2.46
N PRO A 37 6.64 8.28 -1.84
CA PRO A 37 7.22 9.54 -1.39
C PRO A 37 8.36 9.30 -0.39
N LYS A 38 9.34 10.20 -0.45
CA LYS A 38 10.48 10.21 0.49
C LYS A 38 10.19 11.12 1.67
N ARG A 39 10.82 10.85 2.80
CA ARG A 39 10.80 11.71 3.98
C ARG A 39 11.13 13.17 3.60
N PRO A 40 10.41 14.17 4.15
CA PRO A 40 9.51 14.07 5.30
C PRO A 40 8.08 13.63 4.98
N ALA A 41 7.71 13.45 3.71
CA ALA A 41 6.42 12.89 3.33
C ALA A 41 6.37 11.38 3.63
N PHE A 42 5.16 10.82 3.69
CA PHE A 42 4.94 9.43 4.06
C PHE A 42 3.79 8.80 3.26
N THR A 43 3.82 7.47 3.22
CA THR A 43 2.77 6.62 2.66
C THR A 43 1.92 6.06 3.79
N LEU A 44 0.60 6.04 3.62
CA LEU A 44 -0.30 5.32 4.51
C LEU A 44 -0.80 4.04 3.83
N SER A 45 -0.44 2.89 4.39
CA SER A 45 -0.93 1.57 3.95
C SER A 45 -2.26 1.25 4.64
N ILE A 46 -3.34 1.17 3.87
CA ILE A 46 -4.69 0.96 4.39
C ILE A 46 -5.03 -0.53 4.30
N GLY A 47 -5.32 -1.14 5.45
CA GLY A 47 -5.46 -2.59 5.58
C GLY A 47 -4.09 -3.28 5.65
N SER A 48 -3.20 -2.77 6.49
CA SER A 48 -1.79 -3.22 6.55
C SER A 48 -1.61 -4.68 7.01
N GLY A 49 -2.64 -5.30 7.59
CA GLY A 49 -2.58 -6.67 8.07
C GLY A 49 -1.48 -6.85 9.10
N SER A 50 -0.49 -7.70 8.79
CA SER A 50 0.64 -7.89 9.71
C SER A 50 1.73 -6.83 9.63
N GLY A 51 1.66 -5.91 8.67
CA GLY A 51 2.64 -4.85 8.47
C GLY A 51 3.93 -5.31 7.78
N LEU A 52 3.93 -6.53 7.23
CA LEU A 52 5.15 -7.15 6.68
C LEU A 52 5.70 -6.38 5.47
N LEU A 53 4.84 -5.96 4.55
CA LEU A 53 5.26 -5.25 3.35
C LEU A 53 5.85 -3.88 3.72
N GLU A 54 5.15 -3.16 4.59
CA GLU A 54 5.48 -1.84 5.10
C GLU A 54 6.82 -1.84 5.85
N GLY A 55 6.99 -2.82 6.74
CA GLY A 55 8.24 -3.02 7.45
C GLY A 55 9.38 -3.30 6.47
N LEU A 56 9.17 -4.16 5.46
CA LEU A 56 10.20 -4.48 4.47
C LEU A 56 10.60 -3.25 3.64
N LEU A 57 9.63 -2.45 3.18
CA LEU A 57 9.88 -1.20 2.46
C LEU A 57 10.74 -0.23 3.27
N SER A 58 10.39 -0.05 4.55
CA SER A 58 11.12 0.83 5.47
C SER A 58 12.51 0.27 5.81
N HIS A 59 12.65 -1.06 5.90
CA HIS A 59 13.91 -1.73 6.18
C HIS A 59 14.92 -1.61 5.03
N ILE A 60 14.48 -1.78 3.78
CA ILE A 60 15.38 -1.72 2.62
C ILE A 60 15.72 -0.29 2.21
N ASN A 61 14.87 0.69 2.56
CA ASN A 61 15.07 2.07 2.18
C ASN A 61 14.58 3.03 3.28
N ALA A 62 15.51 3.47 4.13
CA ALA A 62 15.24 4.37 5.25
C ALA A 62 14.70 5.76 4.85
N SER A 63 14.76 6.12 3.55
CA SER A 63 14.17 7.36 3.04
C SER A 63 12.66 7.24 2.81
N VAL A 64 12.12 6.02 2.76
CA VAL A 64 10.68 5.76 2.62
C VAL A 64 10.09 5.58 4.01
N SER A 65 8.95 6.22 4.26
CA SER A 65 8.19 6.07 5.51
C SER A 65 6.82 5.51 5.16
N VAL A 66 6.48 4.34 5.72
CA VAL A 66 5.18 3.69 5.52
C VAL A 66 4.52 3.45 6.87
N GLU A 67 3.41 4.12 7.09
CA GLU A 67 2.55 3.94 8.27
C GLU A 67 1.40 2.98 7.92
N GLY A 68 0.92 2.19 8.87
CA GLY A 68 -0.10 1.16 8.64
C GLY A 68 -1.42 1.47 9.35
N VAL A 69 -2.55 1.31 8.65
CA VAL A 69 -3.90 1.33 9.23
C VAL A 69 -4.47 -0.09 9.24
N GLU A 70 -4.89 -0.57 10.41
CA GLU A 70 -5.55 -1.86 10.56
C GLU A 70 -6.64 -1.81 11.64
N VAL A 71 -7.67 -2.65 11.56
CA VAL A 71 -8.77 -2.70 12.54
C VAL A 71 -8.31 -3.24 13.88
N ALA A 72 -7.37 -4.19 13.86
CA ALA A 72 -6.84 -4.84 15.06
C ALA A 72 -5.34 -4.58 15.19
N SER A 73 -4.96 -3.76 16.17
CA SER A 73 -3.55 -3.44 16.47
C SER A 73 -2.70 -4.68 16.74
N THR A 74 -3.31 -5.75 17.29
CA THR A 74 -2.62 -7.01 17.60
C THR A 74 -2.15 -7.79 16.37
N VAL A 75 -2.56 -7.40 15.17
CA VAL A 75 -2.19 -8.10 13.92
C VAL A 75 -0.85 -7.60 13.39
N ASN A 76 -0.56 -6.31 13.55
CA ASN A 76 0.70 -5.70 13.12
C ASN A 76 1.87 -6.24 13.97
N ARG A 77 2.93 -6.70 13.28
CA ARG A 77 4.10 -7.36 13.91
C ARG A 77 5.44 -6.83 13.41
N TYR A 78 5.43 -6.05 12.33
CA TYR A 78 6.65 -5.65 11.60
C TYR A 78 6.81 -4.14 11.43
N ILE A 79 5.84 -3.34 11.89
CA ILE A 79 5.88 -1.87 11.91
C ILE A 79 6.11 -1.43 13.37
N ALA A 80 6.70 -0.25 13.58
CA ALA A 80 6.86 0.34 14.92
C ALA A 80 5.51 0.85 15.45
N GLU A 81 5.32 0.89 16.78
CA GLU A 81 4.02 1.24 17.39
C GLU A 81 3.58 2.66 17.00
N GLU A 82 4.51 3.60 16.90
CA GLU A 82 4.29 4.97 16.46
C GLU A 82 3.78 5.10 15.02
N ASP A 83 4.04 4.11 14.19
CA ASP A 83 3.64 4.06 12.78
C ASP A 83 2.37 3.21 12.59
N MET A 84 1.76 2.71 13.67
CA MET A 84 0.50 1.96 13.65
C MET A 84 -0.71 2.86 13.95
N HIS A 85 -1.73 2.73 13.11
CA HIS A 85 -3.01 3.41 13.25
C HIS A 85 -4.14 2.39 13.31
N VAL A 86 -5.13 2.63 14.16
CA VAL A 86 -6.23 1.69 14.38
C VAL A 86 -7.53 2.24 13.82
N ALA A 87 -8.11 1.56 12.83
CA ALA A 87 -9.46 1.85 12.37
C ALA A 87 -10.49 1.25 13.34
N ALA A 88 -11.60 1.95 13.59
CA ALA A 88 -12.65 1.47 14.48
C ALA A 88 -13.40 0.24 13.94
N GLY A 89 -13.27 -0.04 12.65
CA GLY A 89 -13.94 -1.13 11.95
C GLY A 89 -13.43 -1.29 10.52
N ALA A 90 -13.76 -2.41 9.89
CA ALA A 90 -13.31 -2.76 8.54
C ALA A 90 -13.82 -1.80 7.44
N TRP A 91 -14.78 -0.93 7.77
CA TRP A 91 -15.39 0.05 6.89
C TRP A 91 -15.14 1.49 7.34
N ASP A 92 -14.36 1.67 8.40
CA ASP A 92 -14.06 3.00 8.93
C ASP A 92 -12.84 3.60 8.24
N LEU A 93 -12.87 4.91 8.11
CA LEU A 93 -11.79 5.69 7.54
C LEU A 93 -10.89 6.20 8.66
N HIS A 94 -9.59 6.35 8.38
CA HIS A 94 -8.64 6.90 9.33
C HIS A 94 -8.19 8.30 8.91
N SER A 95 -8.28 9.28 9.82
CA SER A 95 -8.02 10.70 9.51
C SER A 95 -6.57 10.98 9.12
N ARG A 96 -5.62 10.11 9.51
CA ARG A 96 -4.21 10.19 9.08
C ARG A 96 -4.06 10.23 7.56
N SER A 97 -5.01 9.64 6.82
CA SER A 97 -5.06 9.67 5.35
C SER A 97 -5.00 11.08 4.78
N GLN A 98 -5.57 12.07 5.46
CA GLN A 98 -5.57 13.47 4.99
C GLN A 98 -4.17 14.07 4.89
N GLN A 99 -3.22 13.58 5.69
CA GLN A 99 -1.86 14.11 5.79
C GLN A 99 -0.85 13.35 4.93
N ALA A 100 -1.19 12.12 4.52
CA ALA A 100 -0.30 11.26 3.74
C ALA A 100 -0.18 11.76 2.29
N ALA A 101 1.05 11.74 1.77
CA ALA A 101 1.31 12.10 0.37
C ALA A 101 1.00 10.94 -0.59
N ALA A 102 1.04 9.70 -0.08
CA ALA A 102 0.61 8.54 -0.83
C ALA A 102 -0.26 7.60 0.00
N TRP A 103 -1.18 6.90 -0.65
CA TRP A 103 -1.88 5.76 -0.06
C TRP A 103 -1.50 4.48 -0.78
N MET A 104 -1.43 3.40 -0.02
CA MET A 104 -1.25 2.06 -0.56
C MET A 104 -2.42 1.17 -0.14
N PHE A 105 -3.11 0.59 -1.13
CA PHE A 105 -4.15 -0.41 -0.91
C PHE A 105 -3.64 -1.76 -1.38
N VAL A 106 -3.54 -2.72 -0.47
CA VAL A 106 -3.07 -4.08 -0.77
C VAL A 106 -4.20 -5.06 -0.51
N TYR A 107 -4.69 -5.71 -1.57
CA TYR A 107 -5.86 -6.58 -1.53
C TYR A 107 -7.03 -5.92 -0.77
N PRO A 108 -7.45 -4.69 -1.15
CA PRO A 108 -8.62 -4.07 -0.53
C PRO A 108 -9.84 -4.99 -0.72
N ARG A 109 -10.74 -5.00 0.27
CA ARG A 109 -11.88 -5.93 0.28
C ARG A 109 -13.09 -5.44 -0.50
N ASP A 110 -13.23 -4.12 -0.65
CA ASP A 110 -14.39 -3.53 -1.33
C ASP A 110 -14.01 -2.20 -1.99
N PRO A 111 -14.36 -1.99 -3.28
CA PRO A 111 -14.07 -0.74 -3.99
C PRO A 111 -14.77 0.48 -3.37
N LYS A 112 -15.91 0.32 -2.70
CA LYS A 112 -16.60 1.42 -2.01
C LYS A 112 -15.78 1.98 -0.84
N LEU A 113 -14.96 1.15 -0.19
CA LEU A 113 -14.06 1.65 0.85
C LEU A 113 -13.01 2.59 0.23
N VAL A 114 -12.43 2.21 -0.91
CA VAL A 114 -11.47 3.03 -1.66
C VAL A 114 -12.13 4.35 -2.09
N SER A 115 -13.32 4.30 -2.68
CA SER A 115 -14.09 5.51 -3.03
C SER A 115 -14.31 6.41 -1.82
N ARG A 116 -14.73 5.87 -0.67
CA ARG A 116 -14.96 6.68 0.54
C ARG A 116 -13.70 7.35 1.06
N TYR A 117 -12.54 6.68 1.01
CA TYR A 117 -11.26 7.29 1.34
C TYR A 117 -10.96 8.47 0.41
N ILE A 118 -11.08 8.26 -0.90
CA ILE A 118 -10.85 9.29 -1.93
C ILE A 118 -11.80 10.48 -1.74
N ASP A 119 -13.10 10.24 -1.60
CA ASP A 119 -14.12 11.29 -1.44
C ASP A 119 -13.92 12.10 -0.15
N THR A 120 -13.48 11.46 0.93
CA THR A 120 -13.35 12.10 2.24
C THR A 120 -12.02 12.82 2.41
N TYR A 121 -10.92 12.22 1.96
CA TYR A 121 -9.55 12.67 2.26
C TYR A 121 -8.68 12.94 1.04
N GLY A 122 -9.13 12.61 -0.18
CA GLY A 122 -8.32 12.74 -1.39
C GLY A 122 -7.95 14.18 -1.73
N GLY A 123 -8.77 15.15 -1.31
CA GLY A 123 -8.46 16.58 -1.43
C GLY A 123 -7.35 17.09 -0.50
N GLY A 124 -6.77 16.23 0.35
CA GLY A 124 -5.62 16.57 1.20
C GLY A 124 -4.28 16.54 0.46
N ASN A 125 -3.25 16.08 1.17
CA ASN A 125 -1.87 16.01 0.66
C ASN A 125 -1.64 14.90 -0.37
N LEU A 126 -2.67 14.11 -0.71
CA LEU A 126 -2.54 12.92 -1.53
C LEU A 126 -2.12 13.25 -2.97
N GLU A 127 -0.98 12.71 -3.38
CA GLU A 127 -0.43 12.84 -4.74
C GLU A 127 -0.48 11.52 -5.49
N VAL A 128 -0.33 10.38 -4.78
CA VAL A 128 -0.21 9.06 -5.38
C VAL A 128 -1.05 8.02 -4.65
N ILE A 129 -1.82 7.21 -5.39
CA ILE A 129 -2.35 5.95 -4.88
C ILE A 129 -1.64 4.80 -5.57
N VAL A 130 -1.19 3.83 -4.77
CA VAL A 130 -0.73 2.53 -5.25
C VAL A 130 -1.77 1.48 -4.88
N TRP A 131 -2.35 0.83 -5.88
CA TRP A 131 -3.27 -0.30 -5.72
C TRP A 131 -2.56 -1.59 -6.11
N LEU A 132 -2.61 -2.59 -5.24
CA LEU A 132 -1.96 -3.89 -5.41
C LEU A 132 -2.98 -4.99 -5.11
N GLY A 133 -3.20 -5.90 -6.05
CA GLY A 133 -4.20 -6.95 -5.86
C GLY A 133 -4.33 -7.90 -7.05
N PRO A 134 -5.29 -8.83 -7.01
CA PRO A 134 -5.56 -9.74 -8.11
C PRO A 134 -6.03 -9.01 -9.37
N LYS A 135 -5.55 -9.45 -10.54
CA LYS A 135 -5.98 -8.94 -11.86
C LYS A 135 -7.49 -9.01 -12.07
N VAL A 136 -8.12 -10.06 -11.54
CA VAL A 136 -9.56 -10.29 -11.67
C VAL A 136 -10.40 -9.27 -10.90
N ASP A 137 -9.87 -8.75 -9.79
CA ASP A 137 -10.58 -7.79 -8.94
C ASP A 137 -10.43 -6.37 -9.49
N TRP A 138 -9.34 -6.06 -10.19
CA TRP A 138 -9.00 -4.72 -10.68
C TRP A 138 -10.15 -4.04 -11.45
N VAL A 139 -10.92 -4.80 -12.23
CA VAL A 139 -12.05 -4.28 -13.03
C VAL A 139 -13.06 -3.53 -12.17
N GLU A 140 -13.26 -3.95 -10.91
CA GLU A 140 -14.20 -3.30 -9.99
C GLU A 140 -13.63 -2.01 -9.36
N TYR A 141 -12.30 -1.85 -9.34
CA TYR A 141 -11.60 -0.70 -8.77
C TYR A 141 -11.22 0.35 -9.82
N GLU A 142 -11.11 -0.03 -11.09
CA GLU A 142 -10.68 0.88 -12.15
C GLU A 142 -11.59 2.11 -12.24
N ASP A 143 -12.91 1.91 -12.18
CA ASP A 143 -13.89 2.99 -12.27
C ASP A 143 -13.77 3.98 -11.11
N CYS A 144 -13.45 3.52 -9.88
CA CYS A 144 -13.35 4.43 -8.74
C CYS A 144 -12.11 5.32 -8.81
N LEU A 145 -11.00 4.81 -9.35
CA LEU A 145 -9.78 5.60 -9.55
C LEU A 145 -9.91 6.52 -10.77
N ARG A 146 -10.48 6.06 -11.89
CA ARG A 146 -10.66 6.90 -13.11
C ARG A 146 -11.61 8.07 -12.93
N ARG A 147 -12.63 7.93 -12.08
CA ARG A 147 -13.63 9.00 -11.83
C ARG A 147 -13.24 9.95 -10.69
N SER A 148 -12.06 9.78 -10.13
CA SER A 148 -11.58 10.57 -9.01
C SER A 148 -10.78 11.80 -9.46
N LEU A 149 -10.05 12.39 -8.52
CA LEU A 149 -9.20 13.56 -8.69
C LEU A 149 -7.79 13.26 -9.26
N PHE A 150 -7.52 12.03 -9.72
CA PHE A 150 -6.24 11.68 -10.35
C PHE A 150 -6.30 11.83 -11.86
N ASP A 151 -5.27 12.44 -12.45
CA ASP A 151 -5.19 12.71 -13.89
C ASP A 151 -4.53 11.58 -14.67
N GLU A 152 -3.67 10.81 -13.99
CA GLU A 152 -2.94 9.68 -14.58
C GLU A 152 -3.31 8.39 -13.86
N LEU A 153 -3.54 7.33 -14.64
CA LEU A 153 -3.72 5.97 -14.16
C LEU A 153 -2.87 5.02 -14.99
N GLU A 154 -1.87 4.41 -14.35
CA GLU A 154 -0.83 3.59 -14.97
C GLU A 154 -0.87 2.18 -14.40
N ILE A 155 -1.01 1.16 -15.26
CA ILE A 155 -0.76 -0.23 -14.89
C ILE A 155 0.74 -0.47 -15.02
N LEU A 156 1.38 -0.94 -13.95
CA LEU A 156 2.80 -1.24 -13.99
C LEU A 156 3.07 -2.64 -14.50
N GLU A 157 3.98 -2.74 -15.46
CA GLU A 157 4.45 -3.99 -16.04
C GLU A 157 5.76 -4.45 -15.39
N GLU A 158 6.01 -5.76 -15.38
CA GLU A 158 7.28 -6.36 -14.94
C GLU A 158 7.76 -5.96 -13.53
N VAL A 159 6.82 -5.67 -12.62
CA VAL A 159 7.12 -5.20 -11.25
C VAL A 159 7.41 -6.32 -10.24
N GLY A 160 7.65 -7.54 -10.69
CA GLY A 160 7.96 -8.68 -9.81
C GLY A 160 6.79 -9.13 -8.92
N LEU A 161 5.57 -8.97 -9.40
CA LEU A 161 4.36 -9.53 -8.78
C LEU A 161 4.08 -10.95 -9.28
N ALA A 162 3.26 -11.70 -8.56
CA ALA A 162 2.81 -13.01 -9.06
C ALA A 162 2.00 -12.83 -10.36
N PRO A 163 1.94 -13.85 -11.25
CA PRO A 163 1.31 -13.71 -12.57
C PRO A 163 -0.18 -13.31 -12.55
N PHE A 164 -0.88 -13.58 -11.44
CA PHE A 164 -2.29 -13.23 -11.24
C PHE A 164 -2.49 -11.90 -10.49
N GLU A 165 -1.41 -11.24 -10.05
CA GLU A 165 -1.41 -9.95 -9.35
C GLU A 165 -1.08 -8.81 -10.33
N ILE A 166 -1.50 -7.60 -9.97
CA ILE A 166 -1.25 -6.37 -10.73
C ILE A 166 -0.96 -5.21 -9.77
N ALA A 167 -0.16 -4.25 -10.24
CA ALA A 167 0.08 -2.98 -9.58
C ALA A 167 -0.47 -1.86 -10.46
N VAL A 168 -1.23 -0.96 -9.85
CA VAL A 168 -1.74 0.24 -10.52
C VAL A 168 -1.34 1.46 -9.71
N ILE A 169 -0.90 2.50 -10.40
CA ILE A 169 -0.63 3.81 -9.82
C ILE A 169 -1.66 4.80 -10.35
N ALA A 170 -2.28 5.55 -9.46
CA ALA A 170 -3.00 6.77 -9.79
C ALA A 170 -2.18 7.98 -9.32
N ARG A 171 -1.94 8.97 -10.20
CA ARG A 171 -1.20 10.19 -9.85
C ARG A 171 -2.03 11.44 -10.10
N ARG A 172 -1.86 12.41 -9.21
CA ARG A 172 -2.41 13.76 -9.37
C ARG A 172 -1.31 14.66 -9.92
N SER A 173 -1.61 15.42 -10.96
CA SER A 173 -0.71 16.47 -11.43
C SER A 173 -0.73 17.60 -10.40
N VAL A 174 0.42 17.90 -9.79
CA VAL A 174 0.56 18.98 -8.81
C VAL A 174 0.94 20.28 -9.50
#